data_AF-A0A917CWH4-F1
#
_entry.id   AF-A0A917CWH4-F1
#
_cell.length_a   1.000
_cell.length_b   1.000
_cell.length_c   1.000
_cell.angle_alpha   90.00
_cell.angle_beta   90.00
_cell.angle_gamma   90.00
#
_symmetry.space_group_name_H-M   'P 1'
#
loop_
_entity.id
_entity.type
_entity.pdbx_description
1 polymer ?
#
loop_
_entity_poly.entity_id
_entity_poly.type
_entity_poly.pdbx_seq_one_letter_code
_entity_poly.pdbx_strand_id
1 'polypeptide(L)'
;MQKRTIIFITTLLFSHVLSGQNLLPESNQDFQFDYNMPEPIQFTSLQQAAQWADVVAVAQVVNIDYQKTRDLNAKGQAFLTVRVPYKGVNKNDLLIVSANGFEDHQCYYPDRENEGQRFLVFLKQSPLNDNEYHGFKPFCQIQVLLDDSGRYYLRYPTDTDLKFDPDLIEEVTYQDPHARVDATEWTSIKRDEYQAQFNTTLITEEDLFQKYFYLKYSLGIPLSEIRPLLKVQRQADIHSDQM
;
A
#
# COMPACT_ATOMS: atom_id res chain seq x y z
N MET A 1 -53.90 -17.44 52.62
CA MET A 1 -53.72 -16.63 51.40
C MET A 1 -52.57 -17.21 50.59
N GLN A 2 -52.90 -18.00 49.58
CA GLN A 2 -51.96 -18.59 48.61
C GLN A 2 -51.33 -17.48 47.76
N LYS A 3 -49.99 -17.39 47.72
CA LYS A 3 -49.27 -16.68 46.66
C LYS A 3 -48.62 -17.73 45.76
N ARG A 4 -49.12 -17.78 44.53
CA ARG A 4 -48.56 -18.52 43.39
C ARG A 4 -47.29 -17.78 42.95
N THR A 5 -46.16 -18.46 42.90
CA THR A 5 -44.95 -17.94 42.23
C THR A 5 -44.77 -18.67 40.92
N ILE A 6 -44.71 -17.87 39.86
CA ILE A 6 -44.67 -18.25 38.45
C ILE A 6 -43.23 -18.66 38.09
N ILE A 7 -43.12 -19.78 37.36
CA ILE A 7 -41.90 -20.30 36.75
C ILE A 7 -41.60 -19.46 35.50
N PHE A 8 -40.44 -18.79 35.45
CA PHE A 8 -39.90 -18.22 34.22
C PHE A 8 -38.87 -19.18 33.64
N ILE A 9 -39.22 -19.84 32.54
CA ILE A 9 -38.28 -20.57 31.68
C ILE A 9 -37.67 -19.54 30.74
N THR A 10 -36.41 -19.19 30.98
CA THR A 10 -35.62 -18.33 30.07
C THR A 10 -34.89 -19.23 29.09
N THR A 11 -35.51 -19.51 27.94
CA THR A 11 -34.82 -20.08 26.78
C THR A 11 -34.60 -18.93 25.80
N LEU A 12 -33.35 -18.46 25.61
CA LEU A 12 -33.03 -17.66 24.42
C LEU A 12 -31.54 -17.73 24.07
N LEU A 13 -31.31 -18.52 23.03
CA LEU A 13 -30.39 -18.30 21.90
C LEU A 13 -28.89 -18.19 22.19
N PHE A 14 -28.23 -19.34 22.02
CA PHE A 14 -26.88 -19.42 21.47
C PHE A 14 -26.87 -18.78 20.08
N SER A 15 -26.35 -17.56 19.98
CA SER A 15 -25.94 -16.98 18.69
C SER A 15 -24.68 -17.70 18.23
N HIS A 16 -24.81 -18.46 17.15
CA HIS A 16 -23.68 -19.04 16.44
C HIS A 16 -22.72 -17.95 15.96
N VAL A 17 -21.44 -18.14 16.29
CA VAL A 17 -20.31 -17.48 15.66
C VAL A 17 -20.32 -17.89 14.18
N LEU A 18 -20.83 -17.00 13.33
CA LEU A 18 -20.69 -17.14 11.88
C LEU A 18 -19.30 -16.65 11.48
N SER A 19 -18.45 -17.64 11.22
CA SER A 19 -17.31 -17.67 10.30
C SER A 19 -17.18 -16.40 9.44
N GLY A 20 -16.14 -15.60 9.70
CA GLY A 20 -15.76 -14.46 8.86
C GLY A 20 -15.47 -14.92 7.43
N GLN A 21 -16.42 -14.69 6.54
CA GLN A 21 -16.19 -14.70 5.11
C GLN A 21 -15.29 -13.51 4.78
N ASN A 22 -14.25 -13.73 3.98
CA ASN A 22 -13.44 -12.70 3.34
C ASN A 22 -14.30 -11.86 2.38
N LEU A 23 -15.17 -11.02 2.91
CA LEU A 23 -15.81 -9.97 2.15
C LEU A 23 -14.75 -8.91 1.90
N LEU A 24 -14.42 -8.67 0.63
CA LEU A 24 -13.64 -7.50 0.26
C LEU A 24 -14.39 -6.27 0.77
N PRO A 25 -13.70 -5.26 1.33
CA PRO A 25 -14.38 -4.02 1.74
C PRO A 25 -15.12 -3.45 0.53
N GLU A 26 -16.45 -3.39 0.64
CA GLU A 26 -17.33 -2.80 -0.36
C GLU A 26 -17.20 -1.28 -0.31
N SER A 27 -17.50 -0.62 -1.44
CA SER A 27 -17.44 0.83 -1.52
C SER A 27 -18.44 1.50 -0.59
N ASN A 28 -18.00 2.58 0.04
CA ASN A 28 -18.83 3.31 0.99
C ASN A 28 -19.94 4.06 0.24
N GLN A 29 -21.19 3.67 0.42
CA GLN A 29 -22.35 4.27 -0.27
C GLN A 29 -22.61 5.73 0.13
N ASP A 30 -22.17 6.14 1.33
CA ASP A 30 -22.32 7.51 1.84
C ASP A 30 -21.10 8.40 1.53
N PHE A 31 -20.22 7.92 0.65
CA PHE A 31 -18.97 8.58 0.32
C PHE A 31 -19.16 9.94 -0.36
N GLN A 32 -18.53 10.96 0.23
CA GLN A 32 -18.35 12.27 -0.39
C GLN A 32 -16.89 12.42 -0.76
N PHE A 33 -16.61 12.49 -2.07
CA PHE A 33 -15.29 12.85 -2.55
C PHE A 33 -14.90 14.23 -2.01
N ASP A 34 -13.75 14.30 -1.36
CA ASP A 34 -13.10 15.57 -1.12
C ASP A 34 -12.50 16.09 -2.44
N TYR A 35 -13.15 17.08 -3.03
CA TYR A 35 -12.67 17.74 -4.26
C TYR A 35 -11.64 18.84 -3.96
N ASN A 36 -11.42 19.17 -2.69
CA ASN A 36 -10.43 20.17 -2.26
C ASN A 36 -9.13 19.48 -1.85
N MET A 37 -8.61 18.61 -2.72
CA MET A 37 -7.31 18.00 -2.48
C MET A 37 -6.21 19.07 -2.44
N PRO A 38 -5.28 19.01 -1.47
CA PRO A 38 -4.16 19.92 -1.44
C PRO A 38 -3.32 19.83 -2.73
N GLU A 39 -2.62 20.90 -3.08
CA GLU A 39 -1.69 20.83 -4.21
C GLU A 39 -0.52 19.87 -3.90
N PRO A 40 0.07 19.22 -4.92
CA PRO A 40 1.21 18.34 -4.73
C PRO A 40 2.37 19.05 -4.03
N ILE A 41 2.90 18.42 -2.98
CA ILE A 41 4.03 18.94 -2.22
C ILE A 41 5.28 18.15 -2.61
N GLN A 42 6.34 18.87 -2.94
CA GLN A 42 7.67 18.28 -3.13
C GLN A 42 8.37 18.15 -1.78
N PHE A 43 8.79 16.94 -1.43
CA PHE A 43 9.58 16.69 -0.23
C PHE A 43 11.04 16.42 -0.60
N THR A 44 11.95 16.96 0.19
CA THR A 44 13.40 16.76 0.00
C THR A 44 13.96 15.62 0.84
N SER A 45 13.14 15.02 1.71
CA SER A 45 13.52 13.88 2.56
C SER A 45 12.29 13.08 3.01
N LEU A 46 12.51 11.82 3.39
CA LEU A 46 11.48 10.99 4.01
C LEU A 46 10.98 11.57 5.35
N GLN A 47 11.84 12.25 6.10
CA GLN A 47 11.46 12.95 7.33
C GLN A 47 10.42 14.05 7.06
N GLN A 48 10.61 14.87 6.03
CA GLN A 48 9.65 15.93 5.69
C GLN A 48 8.30 15.34 5.28
N ALA A 49 8.30 14.29 4.46
CA ALA A 49 7.09 13.56 4.09
C ALA A 49 6.38 12.98 5.33
N ALA A 50 7.13 12.41 6.27
CA ALA A 50 6.60 11.86 7.52
C ALA A 50 6.03 12.91 8.47
N GLN A 51 6.59 14.13 8.47
CA GLN A 51 6.10 15.24 9.28
C GLN A 51 4.75 15.75 8.74
N TRP A 52 4.63 15.86 7.42
CA TRP A 52 3.40 16.29 6.75
C TRP A 52 2.25 15.28 6.90
N ALA A 53 2.56 13.99 6.70
CA ALA A 53 1.59 12.91 6.71
C ALA A 53 0.99 12.67 8.09
N ASP A 54 -0.30 12.37 8.18
CA ASP A 54 -0.92 11.89 9.42
C ASP A 54 -0.65 10.39 9.62
N VAL A 55 -0.54 9.66 8.51
CA VAL A 55 -0.25 8.23 8.46
C VAL A 55 1.02 7.95 7.68
N VAL A 56 1.90 7.14 8.27
CA VAL A 56 3.07 6.56 7.60
C VAL A 56 3.08 5.06 7.88
N ALA A 57 3.11 4.25 6.83
CA ALA A 57 3.08 2.80 6.97
C ALA A 57 3.59 2.09 5.71
N VAL A 58 3.98 0.83 5.85
CA VAL A 58 3.92 -0.11 4.72
C VAL A 58 2.52 -0.67 4.66
N ALA A 59 1.83 -0.45 3.55
CA ALA A 59 0.47 -0.91 3.33
C ALA A 59 0.39 -1.77 2.07
N GLN A 60 -0.46 -2.79 2.09
CA GLN A 60 -0.66 -3.73 1.00
C GLN A 60 -2.03 -3.52 0.39
N VAL A 61 -2.09 -3.40 -0.94
CA VAL A 61 -3.37 -3.24 -1.67
C VAL A 61 -4.21 -4.51 -1.52
N VAL A 62 -5.44 -4.35 -1.06
CA VAL A 62 -6.40 -5.47 -0.91
C VAL A 62 -7.55 -5.40 -1.91
N ASN A 63 -7.97 -4.19 -2.29
CA ASN A 63 -9.01 -3.96 -3.28
C ASN A 63 -8.89 -2.55 -3.87
N ILE A 64 -9.44 -2.32 -5.05
CA ILE A 64 -9.66 -0.98 -5.62
C ILE A 64 -11.08 -0.89 -6.18
N ASP A 65 -11.69 0.28 -6.06
CA ASP A 65 -12.97 0.62 -6.69
C ASP A 65 -12.79 1.92 -7.45
N TYR A 66 -12.24 1.84 -8.66
CA TYR A 66 -12.02 2.98 -9.53
C TYR A 66 -13.03 2.99 -10.68
N GLN A 67 -13.64 4.15 -10.86
CA GLN A 67 -14.43 4.46 -12.05
C GLN A 67 -13.49 4.91 -13.16
N LYS A 68 -13.57 4.21 -14.30
CA LYS A 68 -12.78 4.53 -15.49
C LYS A 68 -13.60 5.36 -16.49
N THR A 69 -12.94 6.31 -17.14
CA THR A 69 -13.48 7.04 -18.30
C THR A 69 -12.45 6.92 -19.42
N ARG A 70 -12.84 6.33 -20.57
CA ARG A 70 -11.92 6.05 -21.69
C ARG A 70 -10.66 5.30 -21.23
N ASP A 71 -10.86 4.25 -20.43
CA ASP A 71 -9.82 3.39 -19.86
C ASP A 71 -8.85 4.06 -18.86
N LEU A 72 -9.04 5.34 -18.55
CA LEU A 72 -8.28 6.07 -17.53
C LEU A 72 -9.06 6.11 -16.22
N ASN A 73 -8.36 5.90 -15.10
CA ASN A 73 -8.96 6.07 -13.77
C ASN A 73 -9.37 7.54 -13.60
N ALA A 74 -10.66 7.77 -13.41
CA ALA A 74 -11.24 9.09 -13.29
C ALA A 74 -11.44 9.49 -11.83
N LYS A 75 -11.87 8.54 -10.99
CA LYS A 75 -12.04 8.70 -9.56
C LYS A 75 -12.29 7.36 -8.86
N GLY A 76 -12.05 7.29 -7.56
CA GLY A 76 -12.46 6.17 -6.73
C GLY A 76 -11.56 5.96 -5.52
N GLN A 77 -11.58 4.75 -4.98
CA GLN A 77 -10.92 4.42 -3.72
C GLN A 77 -10.03 3.18 -3.86
N ALA A 78 -8.86 3.21 -3.24
CA ALA A 78 -8.07 2.03 -2.95
C ALA A 78 -8.22 1.64 -1.49
N PHE A 79 -8.26 0.35 -1.24
CA PHE A 79 -8.30 -0.24 0.09
C PHE A 79 -6.96 -0.91 0.34
N LEU A 80 -6.27 -0.49 1.40
CA LEU A 80 -4.96 -1.01 1.76
C LEU A 80 -4.96 -1.49 3.20
N THR A 81 -4.33 -2.63 3.47
CA THR A 81 -4.14 -3.14 4.83
C THR A 81 -2.73 -2.79 5.31
N VAL A 82 -2.62 -2.19 6.50
CA VAL A 82 -1.33 -1.87 7.12
C VAL A 82 -0.57 -3.15 7.50
N ARG A 83 0.66 -3.29 6.99
CA ARG A 83 1.57 -4.39 7.34
C ARG A 83 2.63 -3.98 8.35
N VAL A 84 3.18 -2.78 8.20
CA VAL A 84 4.18 -2.21 9.11
C VAL A 84 3.76 -0.78 9.47
N PRO A 85 3.24 -0.54 10.69
CA PRO A 85 2.87 0.80 11.12
C PRO A 85 4.11 1.62 11.51
N TYR A 86 4.16 2.88 11.09
CA TYR A 86 5.19 3.84 11.54
C TYR A 86 4.59 5.05 12.26
N LYS A 87 3.44 5.58 11.81
CA LYS A 87 2.77 6.75 12.39
C LYS A 87 1.27 6.66 12.17
N GLY A 88 0.49 6.93 13.22
CA GLY A 88 -0.94 7.23 13.14
C GLY A 88 -1.87 6.04 12.91
N VAL A 89 -1.34 4.82 12.85
CA VAL A 89 -2.08 3.59 12.54
C VAL A 89 -1.48 2.38 13.24
N ASN A 90 -2.27 1.33 13.40
CA ASN A 90 -1.86 0.04 13.91
C ASN A 90 -1.72 -1.01 12.79
N LYS A 91 -1.08 -2.13 13.12
CA LYS A 91 -0.99 -3.27 12.21
C LYS A 91 -2.38 -3.82 11.89
N ASN A 92 -2.62 -4.11 10.61
CA ASN A 92 -3.88 -4.57 10.04
C ASN A 92 -5.02 -3.54 9.99
N ASP A 93 -4.76 -2.27 10.32
CA ASP A 93 -5.73 -1.20 10.05
C ASP A 93 -6.01 -1.13 8.54
N LEU A 94 -7.26 -0.82 8.19
CA LEU A 94 -7.69 -0.60 6.82
C LEU A 94 -7.56 0.89 6.49
N LEU A 95 -6.78 1.21 5.46
CA LEU A 95 -6.66 2.55 4.90
C LEU A 95 -7.50 2.64 3.64
N ILE A 96 -8.36 3.66 3.58
CA ILE A 96 -9.12 4.00 2.37
C ILE A 96 -8.43 5.21 1.75
N VAL A 97 -7.86 5.03 0.56
CA VAL A 97 -7.15 6.10 -0.15
C VAL A 97 -7.96 6.52 -1.36
N SER A 98 -8.47 7.75 -1.31
CA SER A 98 -9.28 8.31 -2.38
C SER A 98 -8.41 9.06 -3.37
N ALA A 99 -8.69 8.85 -4.66
CA ALA A 99 -8.09 9.58 -5.77
C ALA A 99 -9.19 10.06 -6.72
N ASN A 100 -8.99 11.24 -7.31
CA ASN A 100 -9.94 11.87 -8.22
C ASN A 100 -9.21 12.73 -9.23
N GLY A 101 -9.67 12.75 -10.47
CA GLY A 101 -9.03 13.44 -11.57
C GLY A 101 -8.05 12.55 -12.33
N PHE A 102 -7.43 13.14 -13.35
CA PHE A 102 -6.53 12.45 -14.28
C PHE A 102 -5.09 12.93 -14.15
N GLU A 103 -4.78 13.71 -13.11
CA GLU A 103 -3.47 14.32 -12.94
C GLU A 103 -2.44 13.27 -12.52
N ASP A 104 -1.20 13.42 -12.99
CA ASP A 104 -0.12 12.45 -12.75
C ASP A 104 0.25 12.28 -11.27
N HIS A 105 -0.09 13.27 -10.43
CA HIS A 105 0.18 13.23 -8.99
C HIS A 105 -0.85 12.42 -8.19
N GLN A 106 -1.95 11.98 -8.81
CA GLN A 106 -3.00 11.21 -8.13
C GLN A 106 -2.54 9.79 -7.76
N CYS A 107 -2.97 9.32 -6.59
CA CYS A 107 -2.58 8.03 -6.02
C CYS A 107 -3.49 6.88 -6.45
N TYR A 108 -3.44 6.54 -7.74
CA TYR A 108 -4.11 5.34 -8.26
C TYR A 108 -3.24 4.10 -8.07
N TYR A 109 -3.70 3.15 -7.27
CA TYR A 109 -3.00 1.89 -6.99
C TYR A 109 -3.29 0.84 -8.06
N PRO A 110 -2.38 -0.11 -8.30
CA PRO A 110 -2.63 -1.18 -9.25
C PRO A 110 -3.72 -2.13 -8.74
N ASP A 111 -4.38 -2.81 -9.68
CA ASP A 111 -5.28 -3.92 -9.38
C ASP A 111 -4.58 -4.96 -8.49
N ARG A 112 -5.36 -5.61 -7.63
CA ARG A 112 -4.83 -6.69 -6.79
C ARG A 112 -4.57 -7.92 -7.66
N GLU A 113 -3.30 -8.19 -7.90
CA GLU A 113 -2.82 -9.47 -8.41
C GLU A 113 -2.23 -10.29 -7.25
N ASN A 114 -2.63 -11.55 -7.10
CA ASN A 114 -2.20 -12.43 -6.00
C ASN A 114 -2.44 -11.81 -4.60
N GLU A 115 -1.38 -11.60 -3.82
CA GLU A 115 -1.43 -10.97 -2.51
C GLU A 115 -1.62 -9.44 -2.58
N GLY A 116 -1.37 -8.82 -3.73
CA GLY A 116 -1.40 -7.38 -3.93
C GLY A 116 -0.07 -6.70 -3.60
N GLN A 117 0.19 -5.59 -4.27
CA GLN A 117 1.43 -4.83 -4.13
C GLN A 117 1.53 -4.12 -2.78
N ARG A 118 2.76 -3.90 -2.33
CA ARG A 118 3.08 -3.23 -1.07
C ARG A 118 3.77 -1.90 -1.35
N PHE A 119 3.40 -0.90 -0.57
CA PHE A 119 3.93 0.46 -0.71
C PHE A 119 4.23 1.05 0.65
N LEU A 120 5.34 1.78 0.75
CA LEU A 120 5.54 2.76 1.81
C LEU A 120 4.70 3.99 1.45
N VAL A 121 3.71 4.26 2.27
CA VAL A 121 2.71 5.31 2.04
C VAL A 121 2.88 6.44 3.06
N PHE A 122 2.79 7.67 2.55
CA PHE A 122 2.71 8.90 3.34
C PHE A 122 1.37 9.56 3.02
N LEU A 123 0.44 9.54 3.97
CA LEU A 123 -0.95 9.90 3.71
C LEU A 123 -1.45 10.94 4.72
N LYS A 124 -2.28 11.87 4.24
CA LYS A 124 -2.97 12.90 5.01
C LYS A 124 -4.41 12.49 5.22
N GLN A 125 -4.94 12.63 6.43
CA GLN A 125 -6.33 12.26 6.70
C GLN A 125 -7.28 13.25 6.01
N SER A 126 -8.35 12.72 5.44
CA SER A 126 -9.44 13.54 4.89
C SER A 126 -10.11 14.32 6.02
N PRO A 127 -10.38 15.63 5.83
CA PRO A 127 -11.16 16.40 6.80
C PRO A 127 -12.65 16.05 6.77
N LEU A 128 -13.13 15.35 5.74
CA LEU A 128 -14.55 15.05 5.52
C LEU A 128 -14.94 13.65 5.99
N ASN A 129 -14.04 12.67 5.87
CA ASN A 129 -14.34 11.26 6.10
C ASN A 129 -13.34 10.63 7.07
N ASP A 130 -13.86 9.94 8.09
CA ASP A 130 -13.04 9.19 9.04
C ASP A 130 -12.38 7.97 8.36
N ASN A 131 -11.12 7.71 8.69
CA ASN A 131 -10.30 6.61 8.14
C ASN A 131 -10.10 6.66 6.61
N GLU A 132 -10.35 7.81 6.01
CA GLU A 132 -10.03 8.10 4.63
C GLU A 132 -8.82 9.01 4.55
N TYR A 133 -8.00 8.80 3.52
CA TYR A 133 -6.76 9.51 3.34
C TYR A 133 -6.52 9.93 1.90
N HIS A 134 -5.72 10.97 1.76
CA HIS A 134 -5.19 11.47 0.50
C HIS A 134 -3.66 11.42 0.52
N GLY A 135 -3.06 11.24 -0.64
CA GLY A 135 -1.62 11.29 -0.81
C GLY A 135 -1.27 11.88 -2.17
N PHE A 136 0.02 12.05 -2.41
CA PHE A 136 0.53 12.47 -3.71
C PHE A 136 1.65 11.55 -4.17
N LYS A 137 1.66 11.23 -5.46
CA LYS A 137 2.81 10.55 -6.06
C LYS A 137 4.05 11.46 -5.97
N PRO A 138 5.23 10.87 -5.76
CA PRO A 138 5.49 9.43 -5.61
C PRO A 138 5.32 8.90 -4.17
N PHE A 139 5.13 9.77 -3.17
CA PHE A 139 5.18 9.42 -1.74
C PHE A 139 4.01 8.56 -1.24
N CYS A 140 2.87 8.56 -1.92
CA CYS A 140 1.80 7.63 -1.57
C CYS A 140 2.05 6.20 -2.08
N GLN A 141 3.07 5.97 -2.92
CA GLN A 141 3.25 4.71 -3.67
C GLN A 141 4.71 4.32 -3.86
N ILE A 142 5.56 4.51 -2.84
CA ILE A 142 6.96 4.06 -2.95
C ILE A 142 6.99 2.53 -2.78
N GLN A 143 7.33 1.81 -3.85
CA GLN A 143 7.18 0.35 -3.88
C GLN A 143 8.07 -0.37 -2.86
N VAL A 144 7.49 -1.36 -2.19
CA VAL A 144 8.16 -2.22 -1.22
C VAL A 144 8.07 -3.68 -1.71
N LEU A 145 9.19 -4.38 -1.73
CA LEU A 145 9.33 -5.75 -2.21
C LEU A 145 9.85 -6.66 -1.09
N LEU A 146 9.66 -7.97 -1.28
CA LEU A 146 10.13 -9.02 -0.37
C LEU A 146 11.29 -9.82 -0.98
N ASP A 147 12.31 -10.08 -0.16
CA ASP A 147 13.36 -11.04 -0.49
C ASP A 147 12.93 -12.50 -0.24
N ASP A 148 13.84 -13.43 -0.46
CA ASP A 148 13.62 -14.87 -0.25
C ASP A 148 13.31 -15.28 1.19
N SER A 149 13.64 -14.42 2.14
CA SER A 149 13.47 -14.62 3.58
C SER A 149 12.24 -13.88 4.11
N GLY A 150 11.48 -13.20 3.24
CA GLY A 150 10.32 -12.38 3.61
C GLY A 150 10.66 -11.06 4.30
N ARG A 151 11.90 -10.58 4.18
CA ARG A 151 12.32 -9.26 4.64
C ARG A 151 11.85 -8.19 3.66
N TYR A 152 11.41 -7.06 4.21
CA TYR A 152 10.91 -5.94 3.41
C TYR A 152 12.02 -5.00 2.99
N TYR A 153 11.97 -4.61 1.73
CA TYR A 153 12.90 -3.70 1.08
C TYR A 153 12.14 -2.59 0.37
N LEU A 154 12.59 -1.36 0.52
CA LEU A 154 12.20 -0.29 -0.39
C LEU A 154 12.90 -0.54 -1.73
N ARG A 155 12.13 -0.67 -2.82
CA ARG A 155 12.71 -0.87 -4.15
C ARG A 155 13.57 0.33 -4.53
N TYR A 156 14.77 0.07 -5.05
CA TYR A 156 15.68 1.10 -5.53
C TYR A 156 16.07 0.87 -7.00
N PRO A 157 16.27 1.93 -7.82
CA PRO A 157 15.99 3.37 -7.58
C PRO A 157 14.50 3.67 -7.44
N THR A 158 14.07 4.45 -6.45
CA THR A 158 12.64 4.78 -6.26
C THR A 158 12.09 5.68 -7.36
N ASP A 159 10.76 5.80 -7.45
CA ASP A 159 10.08 6.80 -8.30
C ASP A 159 10.17 8.25 -7.73
N THR A 160 10.88 8.42 -6.61
CA THR A 160 11.14 9.71 -5.99
C THR A 160 12.47 10.29 -6.44
N ASP A 161 12.59 11.62 -6.43
CA ASP A 161 13.86 12.34 -6.63
C ASP A 161 14.76 12.34 -5.38
N LEU A 162 14.40 11.56 -4.34
CA LEU A 162 15.19 11.49 -3.13
C LEU A 162 16.53 10.81 -3.38
N LYS A 163 17.58 11.42 -2.83
CA LYS A 163 18.92 10.85 -2.82
C LYS A 163 19.13 10.05 -1.54
N PHE A 164 19.35 8.77 -1.70
CA PHE A 164 19.74 7.87 -0.61
C PHE A 164 21.26 7.75 -0.55
N ASP A 165 21.78 7.52 0.65
CA ASP A 165 23.18 7.19 0.85
C ASP A 165 23.49 5.85 0.15
N PRO A 166 24.50 5.79 -0.75
CA PRO A 166 24.87 4.56 -1.44
C PRO A 166 25.16 3.38 -0.52
N ASP A 167 25.64 3.62 0.70
CA ASP A 167 25.97 2.57 1.67
C ASP A 167 24.72 1.84 2.21
N LEU A 168 23.52 2.40 2.00
CA LEU A 168 22.24 1.78 2.38
C LEU A 168 21.66 0.88 1.28
N ILE A 169 22.22 0.94 0.07
CA ILE A 169 21.70 0.24 -1.11
C ILE A 169 22.43 -1.09 -1.22
N GLU A 170 21.67 -2.18 -1.27
CA GLU A 170 22.21 -3.52 -1.43
C GLU A 170 21.61 -4.24 -2.64
N GLU A 171 22.38 -5.21 -3.14
CA GLU A 171 21.86 -6.19 -4.10
C GLU A 171 20.93 -7.16 -3.39
N VAL A 172 19.75 -7.38 -3.96
CA VAL A 172 18.70 -8.21 -3.37
C VAL A 172 18.18 -9.19 -4.41
N THR A 173 18.07 -10.46 -4.01
CA THR A 173 17.31 -11.45 -4.77
C THR A 173 15.87 -11.45 -4.28
N TYR A 174 15.00 -10.74 -4.99
CA TYR A 174 13.57 -10.71 -4.66
C TYR A 174 12.87 -12.03 -4.98
N GLN A 175 11.98 -12.42 -4.07
CA GLN A 175 10.97 -13.49 -4.22
C GLN A 175 9.55 -12.92 -4.11
N ASP A 176 9.38 -11.67 -4.55
CA ASP A 176 8.07 -11.03 -4.67
C ASP A 176 7.60 -11.10 -6.14
N PRO A 177 6.36 -11.56 -6.44
CA PRO A 177 5.83 -11.58 -7.80
C PRO A 177 5.87 -10.21 -8.49
N HIS A 178 5.80 -9.13 -7.70
CA HIS A 178 5.81 -7.76 -8.19
C HIS A 178 7.22 -7.19 -8.36
N ALA A 179 8.26 -7.99 -8.09
CA ALA A 179 9.65 -7.62 -8.39
C ALA A 179 10.02 -7.79 -9.88
N ARG A 180 9.05 -8.21 -10.70
CA ARG A 180 9.20 -8.50 -12.14
C ARG A 180 8.17 -7.69 -12.92
N VAL A 181 8.63 -7.02 -13.97
CA VAL A 181 7.79 -6.27 -14.90
C VAL A 181 7.74 -7.02 -16.22
N ASP A 182 6.54 -7.32 -16.71
CA ASP A 182 6.36 -7.85 -18.06
C ASP A 182 6.57 -6.73 -19.09
N ALA A 183 7.61 -6.90 -19.91
CA ALA A 183 8.03 -5.98 -20.94
C ALA A 183 8.03 -6.65 -22.32
N THR A 184 7.23 -7.71 -22.48
CA THR A 184 7.12 -8.49 -23.73
C THR A 184 6.66 -7.62 -24.89
N GLU A 185 5.62 -6.81 -24.65
CA GLU A 185 5.05 -5.90 -25.64
C GLU A 185 5.84 -4.59 -25.82
N TRP A 186 6.94 -4.41 -25.08
CA TRP A 186 7.74 -3.19 -25.18
C TRP A 186 8.70 -3.27 -26.36
N THR A 187 9.10 -2.11 -26.88
CA THR A 187 10.22 -2.04 -27.82
C THR A 187 11.54 -2.29 -27.10
N SER A 188 12.61 -2.63 -27.82
CA SER A 188 13.95 -2.75 -27.22
C SER A 188 14.38 -1.45 -26.56
N ILE A 189 14.14 -0.31 -27.21
CA ILE A 189 14.48 1.02 -26.70
C ILE A 189 13.79 1.26 -25.34
N LYS A 190 12.50 0.99 -25.23
CA LYS A 190 11.76 1.19 -23.98
C LYS A 190 12.26 0.27 -22.86
N ARG A 191 12.67 -0.96 -23.18
CA ARG A 191 13.31 -1.85 -22.20
C ARG A 191 14.64 -1.29 -21.74
N ASP A 192 15.49 -0.86 -22.65
CA ASP A 192 16.81 -0.30 -22.33
C ASP A 192 16.69 0.97 -21.46
N GLU A 193 15.72 1.84 -21.77
CA GLU A 193 15.40 3.04 -20.97
C GLU A 193 14.96 2.66 -19.55
N TYR A 194 14.04 1.70 -19.41
CA TYR A 194 13.56 1.26 -18.11
C TYR A 194 14.65 0.55 -17.29
N GLN A 195 15.51 -0.22 -17.96
CA GLN A 195 16.68 -0.85 -17.35
C GLN A 195 17.65 0.19 -16.79
N ALA A 196 17.94 1.24 -17.57
CA ALA A 196 18.80 2.33 -17.11
C ALA A 196 18.16 3.12 -15.95
N GLN A 197 16.85 3.41 -16.04
CA GLN A 197 16.13 4.18 -15.04
C GLN A 197 16.02 3.44 -13.69
N PHE A 198 15.73 2.14 -13.72
CA PHE A 198 15.40 1.38 -12.51
C PHE A 198 16.41 0.29 -12.16
N ASN A 199 17.57 0.29 -12.82
CA ASN A 199 18.63 -0.70 -12.65
C ASN A 199 18.10 -2.15 -12.65
N THR A 200 17.32 -2.49 -13.68
CA THR A 200 16.72 -3.83 -13.83
C THR A 200 17.55 -4.73 -14.74
N THR A 201 17.45 -6.03 -14.50
CA THR A 201 18.05 -7.06 -15.35
C THR A 201 16.99 -7.65 -16.28
N LEU A 202 17.30 -7.73 -17.57
CA LEU A 202 16.45 -8.38 -18.57
C LEU A 202 16.57 -9.91 -18.47
N ILE A 203 15.43 -10.56 -18.28
CA ILE A 203 15.25 -12.01 -18.35
C ILE A 203 14.46 -12.29 -19.62
N THR A 204 15.05 -13.14 -20.48
CA THR A 204 14.35 -13.65 -21.68
C THR A 204 13.93 -15.08 -21.42
N GLU A 205 12.65 -15.34 -21.60
CA GLU A 205 12.09 -16.69 -21.61
C GLU A 205 11.53 -16.97 -23.00
N GLU A 206 11.58 -18.22 -23.45
CA GLU A 206 11.03 -18.59 -24.76
C GLU A 206 10.28 -19.92 -24.66
N ASP A 207 9.14 -19.98 -25.35
CA ASP A 207 8.46 -21.23 -25.68
C ASP A 207 8.61 -21.54 -27.18
N LEU A 208 7.90 -22.56 -27.67
CA LEU A 208 7.99 -22.98 -29.07
C LEU A 208 7.49 -21.92 -30.08
N PHE A 209 6.75 -20.89 -29.64
CA PHE A 209 6.05 -19.95 -30.49
C PHE A 209 6.36 -18.48 -30.19
N GLN A 210 6.75 -18.15 -28.96
CA GLN A 210 6.85 -16.78 -28.48
C GLN A 210 8.04 -16.58 -27.54
N LYS A 211 8.60 -15.37 -27.58
CA LYS A 211 9.62 -14.90 -26.63
C LYS A 211 8.98 -13.91 -25.68
N TYR A 212 9.24 -14.10 -24.40
CA TYR A 212 8.79 -13.24 -23.32
C TYR A 212 9.97 -12.48 -22.73
N PHE A 213 9.74 -11.21 -22.42
CA PHE A 213 10.78 -10.31 -21.91
C PHE A 213 10.35 -9.74 -20.57
N TYR A 214 11.20 -9.90 -19.58
CA TYR A 214 10.88 -9.46 -18.23
C TYR A 214 12.01 -8.68 -17.61
N LEU A 215 11.68 -7.58 -16.95
CA LEU A 215 12.65 -6.76 -16.23
C LEU A 215 12.53 -7.06 -14.74
N LYS A 216 13.62 -7.53 -14.13
CA LYS A 216 13.67 -7.88 -12.71
C LYS A 216 14.48 -6.85 -11.93
N TYR A 217 13.94 -6.34 -10.83
CA TYR A 217 14.70 -5.48 -9.92
C TYR A 217 15.75 -6.30 -9.16
N SER A 218 16.90 -5.68 -8.90
CA SER A 218 18.01 -6.32 -8.18
C SER A 218 18.57 -5.47 -7.05
N LEU A 219 18.07 -4.25 -6.84
CA LEU A 219 18.51 -3.35 -5.77
C LEU A 219 17.38 -3.01 -4.81
N GLY A 220 17.73 -2.80 -3.55
CA GLY A 220 16.82 -2.37 -2.51
C GLY A 220 17.50 -1.71 -1.33
N ILE A 221 16.71 -1.04 -0.51
CA ILE A 221 17.13 -0.52 0.80
C ILE A 221 16.31 -1.25 1.87
N PRO A 222 16.95 -1.99 2.80
CA PRO A 222 16.23 -2.68 3.86
C PRO A 222 15.34 -1.72 4.66
N LEU A 223 14.12 -2.12 5.02
CA LEU A 223 13.26 -1.24 5.82
C LEU A 223 13.81 -0.95 7.23
N SER A 224 14.74 -1.76 7.74
CA SER A 224 15.49 -1.46 8.96
C SER A 224 16.28 -0.15 8.85
N GLU A 225 16.79 0.15 7.66
CA GLU A 225 17.56 1.37 7.37
C GLU A 225 16.66 2.55 7.02
N ILE A 226 15.49 2.31 6.41
CA ILE A 226 14.51 3.35 6.11
C ILE A 226 13.87 3.91 7.38
N ARG A 227 13.55 3.05 8.36
CA ARG A 227 12.81 3.46 9.56
C ARG A 227 13.49 4.60 10.33
N PRO A 228 14.81 4.59 10.62
CA PRO A 228 15.52 5.72 11.24
C PRO A 228 15.42 7.04 10.48
N LEU A 229 15.27 7.00 9.14
CA LEU A 229 15.18 8.18 8.28
C LEU A 229 13.81 8.87 8.38
N LEU A 230 12.75 8.16 8.79
CA LEU A 230 11.41 8.72 8.95
C LEU A 230 11.32 9.71 10.13
N LYS A 231 12.17 9.54 11.16
CA LYS A 231 12.17 10.35 12.40
C LYS A 231 10.78 10.50 13.05
N VAL A 232 9.93 9.49 12.93
CA VAL A 232 8.61 9.45 13.57
C VAL A 232 8.76 9.09 15.05
N GLN A 233 7.97 9.73 15.91
CA GLN A 233 7.93 9.36 17.33
C GLN A 233 7.26 7.99 17.45
N ARG A 234 7.90 7.07 18.18
CA ARG A 234 7.36 5.73 18.41
C ARG A 234 6.06 5.85 19.21
N GLN A 235 4.93 5.44 18.63
CA GLN A 235 3.76 5.10 19.45
C GLN A 235 4.19 3.94 20.34
N ALA A 236 4.13 4.14 21.65
CA ALA A 236 4.37 3.05 22.60
C ALA A 236 3.30 1.99 22.35
N ASP A 237 3.73 0.75 22.09
CA ASP A 237 2.82 -0.38 22.09
C ASP A 237 2.19 -0.41 23.50
N ILE A 238 0.88 -0.13 23.59
CA ILE A 238 0.15 -0.28 24.84
C ILE A 238 0.09 -1.79 25.09
N HIS A 239 1.12 -2.33 25.75
CA HIS A 239 1.05 -3.64 26.36
C HIS A 239 -0.05 -3.58 27.42
N SER A 240 -1.17 -4.21 27.10
CA SER A 240 -2.20 -4.52 28.07
C SER A 240 -1.63 -5.55 29.05
N ASP A 241 -0.91 -5.09 30.07
CA ASP A 241 -0.78 -5.84 31.31
C ASP A 241 -2.16 -5.89 31.97
N GLN A 242 -3.02 -6.79 31.46
CA GLN A 242 -4.13 -7.29 32.27
C GLN A 242 -3.55 -8.35 33.20
N MET A 243 -3.30 -7.94 34.44
CA MET A 243 -3.38 -8.82 35.61
C MET A 243 -4.61 -8.44 36.42
#